data_AF-A0A0D2F6U5-F1
#
_entry.id   AF-A0A0D2F6U5-F1
#
_cell.length_a   1.000
_cell.length_b   1.000
_cell.length_c   1.000
_cell.angle_alpha   90.00
_cell.angle_beta   90.00
_cell.angle_gamma   90.00
#
_symmetry.space_group_name_H-M   'P 1'
#
loop_
_entity.id
_entity.type
_entity.pdbx_description
1 polymer ?
#
loop_
_entity_poly.entity_id
_entity_poly.type
_entity_poly.pdbx_seq_one_letter_code
_entity_poly.pdbx_strand_id
1 'polypeptide(L)'
;MLEARLEQAAQLKKVVDAIKDLVQDCNFDCNDSGVALQAMDNSHVALVSMMLKAEMFSPFRCDRNIALGINLNSLTKVLRAAQNEDILTLKAEDAPDVVNLVFESSDADRISEYDIKLMDIDQEHLGIPETEYAATIEMPSNEFQRICRDLIAMSESGR
;
A
#
# COMPACT_ATOMS: atom_id res chain seq x y z
N MET A 1 6.88 17.50 -7.46
CA MET A 1 5.70 16.84 -8.04
C MET A 1 5.95 15.35 -8.03
N LEU A 2 4.91 14.56 -7.77
CA LEU A 2 4.90 13.10 -7.90
C LEU A 2 4.10 12.69 -9.14
N GLU A 3 4.66 11.79 -9.94
CA GLU A 3 3.97 11.04 -10.99
C GLU A 3 4.49 9.60 -10.97
N ALA A 4 3.63 8.65 -10.61
CA ALA A 4 4.00 7.24 -10.49
C ALA A 4 2.98 6.36 -11.21
N ARG A 5 3.38 5.74 -12.32
CA ARG A 5 2.51 4.91 -13.17
C ARG A 5 2.80 3.43 -13.00
N LEU A 6 1.82 2.66 -12.53
CA LEU A 6 1.84 1.20 -12.46
C LEU A 6 1.12 0.63 -13.68
N GLU A 7 1.74 -0.31 -14.38
CA GLU A 7 1.12 -0.98 -15.53
C GLU A 7 -0.13 -1.79 -15.15
N GLN A 8 -0.19 -2.27 -13.90
CA GLN A 8 -1.32 -3.03 -13.38
C GLN A 8 -1.78 -2.48 -12.03
N ALA A 9 -2.98 -1.90 -12.00
CA ALA A 9 -3.64 -1.44 -10.77
C ALA A 9 -3.81 -2.56 -9.74
N ALA A 10 -3.86 -3.83 -10.18
CA ALA A 10 -3.88 -4.99 -9.30
C ALA A 10 -2.73 -5.04 -8.28
N GLN A 11 -1.57 -4.47 -8.61
CA GLN A 11 -0.42 -4.48 -7.71
C GLN A 11 -0.70 -3.65 -6.45
N LEU A 12 -1.10 -2.39 -6.62
CA LEU A 12 -1.43 -1.53 -5.48
C LEU A 12 -2.68 -2.03 -4.73
N LYS A 13 -3.67 -2.57 -5.44
CA LYS A 13 -4.85 -3.22 -4.82
C LYS A 13 -4.47 -4.31 -3.84
N LYS A 14 -3.63 -5.26 -4.27
CA LYS A 14 -3.19 -6.38 -3.42
C LYS A 14 -2.39 -5.89 -2.21
N VAL A 15 -1.56 -4.87 -2.39
CA VAL A 15 -0.81 -4.25 -1.29
C VAL A 15 -1.76 -3.62 -0.27
N VAL A 16 -2.68 -2.77 -0.73
CA VAL A 16 -3.67 -2.10 0.14
C VAL A 16 -4.58 -3.13 0.84
N ASP A 17 -5.03 -4.16 0.12
CA ASP A 17 -5.85 -5.23 0.68
C ASP A 17 -5.13 -6.01 1.79
N ALA A 18 -3.80 -6.15 1.72
CA ALA A 18 -3.02 -6.85 2.74
C ALA A 18 -2.81 -6.02 4.02
N ILE A 19 -2.92 -4.69 3.96
CA ILE A 19 -2.59 -3.78 5.07
C ILE A 19 -3.81 -3.14 5.74
N LYS A 20 -4.92 -2.95 5.01
CA LYS A 20 -6.10 -2.17 5.47
C LYS A 20 -6.78 -2.72 6.73
N ASP A 21 -6.62 -4.01 7.01
CA ASP A 21 -7.23 -4.66 8.18
C ASP A 21 -6.39 -4.45 9.45
N LEU A 22 -5.12 -4.04 9.31
CA LEU A 22 -4.21 -3.71 10.40
C LEU A 22 -4.14 -2.20 10.66
N VAL A 23 -4.17 -1.40 9.60
CA VAL A 23 -3.94 0.05 9.63
C VAL A 23 -5.09 0.75 8.92
N GLN A 24 -5.66 1.79 9.55
CA GLN A 24 -6.74 2.58 8.95
C GLN A 24 -6.21 3.78 8.16
N ASP A 25 -5.23 4.49 8.73
CA ASP A 25 -4.66 5.72 8.20
C ASP A 25 -3.13 5.60 8.23
N CYS A 26 -2.46 5.97 7.13
CA CYS A 26 -1.00 5.89 7.01
C CYS A 26 -0.46 6.91 6.01
N ASN A 27 0.82 7.29 6.12
CA ASN A 27 1.50 8.00 5.05
C ASN A 27 2.13 7.02 4.05
N PHE A 28 1.94 7.33 2.76
CA PHE A 28 2.77 6.82 1.69
C PHE A 28 3.90 7.81 1.44
N ASP A 29 5.10 7.47 1.88
CA ASP A 29 6.29 8.30 1.78
C ASP A 29 6.94 8.08 0.42
N CYS A 30 6.81 9.08 -0.44
CA CYS A 30 7.30 9.07 -1.81
C CYS A 30 8.63 9.81 -1.90
N ASN A 31 9.63 9.18 -2.50
CA ASN A 31 10.94 9.78 -2.78
C ASN A 31 11.49 9.23 -4.11
N ASP A 32 12.75 9.54 -4.42
CA ASP A 32 13.44 9.06 -5.64
C ASP A 32 13.59 7.53 -5.74
N SER A 33 13.58 6.84 -4.60
CA SER A 33 13.73 5.40 -4.50
C SER A 33 12.41 4.65 -4.70
N GLY A 34 11.26 5.33 -4.56
CA GLY A 34 9.94 4.75 -4.74
C GLY A 34 8.90 5.27 -3.74
N VAL A 35 7.95 4.39 -3.39
CA VAL A 35 6.87 4.67 -2.44
C VAL A 35 6.97 3.70 -1.27
N ALA A 36 7.26 4.23 -0.09
CA ALA A 36 7.34 3.48 1.16
C ALA A 36 6.08 3.69 2.01
N LEU A 37 5.82 2.75 2.91
CA LEU A 37 4.80 2.88 3.95
C LEU A 37 5.32 2.18 5.20
N GLN A 38 5.22 2.86 6.34
CA GLN A 38 5.48 2.26 7.65
C GLN A 38 4.38 2.66 8.63
N ALA A 39 3.73 1.68 9.22
CA ALA A 39 2.63 1.94 10.15
C ALA A 39 2.51 0.83 11.20
N MET A 40 2.09 1.22 12.41
CA MET A 40 1.75 0.29 13.47
C MET A 40 0.25 -0.01 13.47
N ASP A 41 -0.13 -1.18 13.95
CA ASP A 41 -1.52 -1.48 14.25
C ASP A 41 -2.02 -0.70 15.48
N ASN A 42 -3.33 -0.69 15.70
CA ASN A 42 -3.96 0.02 16.83
C ASN A 42 -3.47 -0.43 18.22
N SER A 43 -2.97 -1.66 18.36
CA SER A 43 -2.42 -2.16 19.62
C SER A 43 -0.93 -1.87 19.79
N HIS A 44 -0.26 -1.31 18.78
CA HIS A 44 1.19 -1.05 18.75
C HIS A 44 2.04 -2.32 18.97
N VAL A 45 1.56 -3.47 18.49
CA VAL A 45 2.26 -4.76 18.59
C VAL A 45 2.84 -5.20 17.25
N ALA A 46 2.16 -4.90 16.14
CA ALA A 46 2.55 -5.27 14.80
C ALA A 46 2.98 -4.04 14.00
N LEU A 47 4.12 -4.13 13.33
CA LEU A 47 4.63 -3.13 12.41
C LEU A 47 4.48 -3.63 10.97
N VAL A 48 3.84 -2.83 10.13
CA VAL A 48 3.84 -3.00 8.67
C VAL A 48 4.94 -2.12 8.10
N SER A 49 5.83 -2.69 7.30
CA SER A 49 6.82 -1.96 6.51
C SER A 49 6.79 -2.46 5.07
N MET A 50 6.54 -1.55 4.14
CA MET A 50 6.33 -1.84 2.72
C MET A 50 7.12 -0.86 1.87
N MET A 51 7.67 -1.34 0.75
CA MET A 51 8.41 -0.52 -0.20
C MET A 51 8.07 -0.94 -1.64
N LEU A 52 7.47 -0.04 -2.40
CA LEU A 52 7.37 -0.14 -3.85
C LEU A 52 8.55 0.60 -4.49
N LYS A 53 9.51 -0.13 -5.04
CA LYS A 53 10.68 0.47 -5.71
C LYS A 53 10.27 1.25 -6.95
N ALA A 54 10.97 2.35 -7.24
CA ALA A 54 10.77 3.19 -8.42
C ALA A 54 10.78 2.39 -9.75
N GLU A 55 11.58 1.33 -9.83
CA GLU A 55 11.68 0.44 -11.00
C GLU A 55 10.38 -0.32 -11.33
N MET A 56 9.44 -0.43 -10.38
CA MET A 56 8.14 -1.06 -10.62
C MET A 56 7.15 -0.13 -11.33
N PHE A 57 7.50 1.14 -11.48
CA PHE A 57 6.66 2.16 -12.11
C PHE A 57 7.27 2.58 -13.45
N SER A 58 6.41 2.92 -14.42
CA SER A 58 6.78 3.28 -15.78
C SER A 58 5.80 4.32 -16.34
N PRO A 59 6.08 5.63 -16.27
CA PRO A 59 7.24 6.27 -15.63
C PRO A 59 7.09 6.46 -14.10
N PHE A 60 8.21 6.73 -13.43
CA PHE A 60 8.29 7.22 -12.05
C PHE A 60 9.02 8.56 -12.00
N ARG A 61 8.44 9.53 -11.31
CA ARG A 61 9.06 10.82 -11.02
C ARG A 61 8.61 11.32 -9.67
N CYS A 62 9.58 11.65 -8.81
CA CYS A 62 9.33 12.26 -7.52
C CYS A 62 10.38 13.36 -7.30
N ASP A 63 9.99 14.62 -7.50
CA ASP A 63 10.96 15.73 -7.47
C ASP A 63 11.41 16.12 -6.06
N ARG A 64 10.59 15.80 -5.06
CA ARG A 64 10.80 16.08 -3.64
C ARG A 64 10.18 14.97 -2.81
N ASN A 65 10.70 14.77 -1.61
CA ASN A 65 10.07 13.86 -0.66
C ASN A 65 8.68 14.39 -0.30
N ILE A 66 7.66 13.58 -0.53
CA ILE A 66 6.26 13.91 -0.28
C ILE A 66 5.65 12.78 0.53
N ALA A 67 4.97 13.11 1.63
CA ALA A 67 4.17 12.17 2.41
C ALA A 67 2.70 12.32 2.01
N LEU A 68 2.07 11.22 1.60
CA LEU A 68 0.65 11.19 1.24
C LEU A 68 -0.13 10.49 2.35
N GLY A 69 -0.70 11.27 3.28
CA GLY A 69 -1.55 10.76 4.35
C GLY A 69 -2.91 10.34 3.83
N ILE A 70 -3.18 9.04 3.81
CA ILE A 70 -4.35 8.47 3.15
C ILE A 70 -5.07 7.52 4.11
N ASN A 71 -6.41 7.66 4.16
CA ASN A 71 -7.27 6.65 4.76
C ASN A 71 -7.38 5.44 3.82
N LEU A 72 -6.92 4.28 4.28
CA LEU A 72 -6.86 3.05 3.48
C LEU A 72 -8.24 2.51 3.10
N ASN A 73 -9.28 2.79 3.88
CA ASN A 73 -10.66 2.44 3.50
C ASN A 73 -11.14 3.27 2.30
N SER A 74 -10.83 4.57 2.28
CA SER A 74 -11.12 5.46 1.14
C SER A 74 -10.34 5.05 -0.11
N LEU A 75 -9.04 4.78 0.04
CA LEU A 75 -8.21 4.28 -1.05
C LEU A 75 -8.74 2.96 -1.62
N THR A 76 -9.13 2.01 -0.75
CA THR A 76 -9.73 0.74 -1.17
C THR A 76 -10.99 0.94 -2.01
N LYS A 77 -11.86 1.91 -1.63
CA LYS A 77 -13.07 2.21 -2.40
C LYS A 77 -12.76 2.75 -3.79
N VAL A 78 -11.78 3.66 -3.90
CA VAL A 78 -11.34 4.20 -5.19
C VAL A 78 -10.72 3.12 -6.06
N LEU A 79 -9.83 2.30 -5.48
CA LEU A 79 -9.19 1.20 -6.21
C LEU A 79 -10.19 0.17 -6.75
N ARG A 80 -11.35 -0.03 -6.11
CA ARG A 80 -12.41 -0.92 -6.63
C ARG A 80 -13.01 -0.46 -7.97
N ALA A 81 -12.87 0.81 -8.34
CA ALA A 81 -13.36 1.31 -9.63
C ALA A 81 -12.52 0.81 -10.82
N ALA A 82 -11.23 0.52 -10.60
CA ALA A 82 -10.33 0.01 -11.61
C ALA A 82 -10.57 -1.47 -11.89
N GLN A 83 -10.27 -1.93 -13.10
CA GLN A 83 -10.01 -3.35 -13.36
C GLN A 83 -8.61 -3.74 -12.88
N ASN A 84 -8.26 -5.02 -12.96
CA ASN A 84 -6.96 -5.50 -12.50
C ASN A 84 -5.83 -5.15 -13.48
N GLU A 85 -6.13 -5.20 -14.78
CA GLU A 85 -5.22 -4.88 -15.88
C GLU A 85 -5.26 -3.40 -16.28
N ASP A 86 -6.10 -2.58 -15.63
CA ASP A 86 -6.09 -1.14 -15.86
C ASP A 86 -4.75 -0.56 -15.37
N ILE A 87 -4.20 0.37 -16.12
CA ILE A 87 -3.01 1.13 -15.74
C ILE A 87 -3.43 2.15 -14.67
N LEU A 88 -2.64 2.28 -13.60
CA LEU A 88 -2.87 3.25 -12.54
C LEU A 88 -1.77 4.30 -12.56
N THR A 89 -2.11 5.58 -12.61
CA THR A 89 -1.17 6.68 -12.40
C THR A 89 -1.54 7.47 -11.15
N LEU A 90 -0.59 7.59 -10.22
CA LEU A 90 -0.69 8.46 -9.04
C LEU A 90 -0.04 9.81 -9.35
N LYS A 91 -0.75 10.90 -9.05
CA LYS A 91 -0.25 12.26 -9.24
C LYS A 91 -0.48 13.11 -8.00
N ALA A 92 0.54 13.86 -7.61
CA ALA A 92 0.45 14.84 -6.53
C ALA A 92 1.41 16.03 -6.76
N GLU A 93 1.00 17.21 -6.33
CA GLU A 93 1.85 18.41 -6.34
C GLU A 93 2.90 18.36 -5.20
N ASP A 94 3.78 19.37 -5.10
CA ASP A 94 4.82 19.41 -4.06
C ASP A 94 4.29 19.57 -2.63
N ALA A 95 3.16 20.27 -2.47
CA ALA A 95 2.44 20.44 -1.21
C ALA A 95 0.97 20.06 -1.46
N PRO A 96 0.68 18.75 -1.57
CA PRO A 96 -0.62 18.29 -2.04
C PRO A 96 -1.66 18.32 -0.91
N ASP A 97 -2.82 18.91 -1.20
CA ASP A 97 -4.04 18.69 -0.39
C ASP A 97 -4.81 17.44 -0.87
N VAL A 98 -4.52 16.98 -2.07
CA VAL A 98 -5.16 15.85 -2.75
C VAL A 98 -4.13 15.01 -3.48
N VAL A 99 -4.37 13.70 -3.54
CA VAL A 99 -3.72 12.80 -4.51
C VAL A 99 -4.73 12.44 -5.59
N ASN A 100 -4.31 12.55 -6.83
CA ASN A 100 -5.11 12.17 -7.99
C ASN A 100 -4.72 10.75 -8.44
N LEU A 101 -5.73 9.91 -8.66
CA LEU A 101 -5.60 8.56 -9.18
C LEU A 101 -6.27 8.49 -10.55
N VAL A 102 -5.47 8.25 -11.59
CA VAL A 102 -5.93 8.06 -12.97
C VAL A 102 -5.89 6.57 -13.29
N PHE A 103 -7.02 6.00 -13.71
CA PHE A 103 -7.11 4.65 -14.22
C PHE A 103 -7.36 4.68 -15.73
N GLU A 104 -6.48 4.05 -16.49
CA GLU A 104 -6.58 3.93 -17.95
C GLU A 104 -6.81 2.46 -18.30
N SER A 105 -7.92 2.16 -18.98
CA SER A 105 -8.21 0.81 -19.44
C SER A 105 -7.50 0.53 -20.76
N SER A 106 -6.80 -0.61 -20.85
CA SER A 106 -6.12 -1.03 -22.07
C SER A 106 -7.08 -1.33 -23.24
N ASP A 107 -8.31 -1.76 -22.92
CA ASP A 107 -9.21 -2.38 -23.91
C ASP A 107 -10.38 -1.49 -24.33
N ALA A 108 -10.81 -0.57 -23.46
CA ALA A 108 -12.10 0.12 -23.58
C ALA A 108 -12.00 1.63 -23.86
N ASP A 109 -10.80 2.15 -24.12
CA ASP A 109 -10.51 3.60 -24.25
C ASP A 109 -11.13 4.43 -23.11
N ARG A 110 -11.22 3.82 -21.93
CA ARG A 110 -11.86 4.38 -20.75
C ARG A 110 -10.80 4.94 -19.83
N ILE A 111 -10.92 6.23 -19.51
CA ILE A 111 -10.12 6.92 -18.50
C ILE A 111 -11.03 7.30 -17.34
N SER A 112 -10.58 7.09 -16.11
CA SER A 112 -11.32 7.46 -14.90
C SER A 112 -10.38 8.13 -13.91
N GLU A 113 -10.77 9.29 -13.41
CA GLU A 113 -9.97 10.09 -12.49
C GLU A 113 -10.69 10.23 -11.15
N TYR A 114 -9.93 10.10 -10.07
CA TYR A 114 -10.43 10.19 -8.70
C TYR A 114 -9.46 11.01 -7.84
N ASP A 115 -9.99 11.99 -7.13
CA ASP A 115 -9.23 12.75 -6.14
C ASP A 115 -9.54 12.22 -4.74
N ILE A 116 -8.48 11.92 -3.99
CA ILE A 116 -8.55 11.61 -2.57
C ILE A 116 -7.94 12.78 -1.80
N LYS A 117 -8.71 13.34 -0.87
CA LYS A 117 -8.20 14.33 0.08
C LYS A 117 -7.18 13.69 0.99
N LEU A 118 -6.02 14.33 1.10
CA LEU A 118 -4.97 13.91 2.00
C LEU A 118 -5.28 14.39 3.42
N MET A 119 -4.65 13.74 4.38
CA MET A 119 -4.78 14.05 5.80
C MET A 119 -3.39 14.29 6.37
N ASP A 120 -3.29 15.18 7.35
CA ASP A 120 -2.09 15.31 8.16
C ASP A 120 -2.06 14.16 9.17
N ILE A 121 -1.14 13.21 8.94
CA ILE A 121 -0.93 12.07 9.82
C ILE A 121 0.46 12.20 10.42
N ASP A 122 0.50 12.34 11.74
CA ASP A 122 1.75 12.28 12.50
C ASP A 122 2.29 10.84 12.43
N GLN A 123 3.40 10.65 11.72
CA GLN A 123 4.04 9.35 11.56
C GLN A 123 5.45 9.39 12.15
N GLU A 124 5.70 8.53 13.13
CA GLU A 124 7.03 8.26 13.62
C GLU A 124 7.65 7.11 12.83
N HIS A 125 8.75 7.39 12.13
CA HIS A 125 9.54 6.35 11.51
C HIS A 125 10.34 5.58 12.56
N LEU A 126 10.04 4.28 12.66
CA LEU A 126 10.74 3.36 13.55
C LEU A 126 11.92 2.74 12.81
N GLY A 127 13.11 2.86 13.38
CA GLY A 127 14.29 2.15 12.92
C GLY A 127 14.12 0.66 13.14
N ILE A 128 14.17 -0.13 12.07
CA ILE A 128 14.13 -1.59 12.14
C ILE A 128 15.58 -2.08 12.32
N PRO A 129 15.95 -2.68 13.47
CA PRO A 129 17.30 -3.12 13.71
C PRO A 129 17.63 -4.39 12.90
N GLU A 130 18.86 -4.49 12.43
CA GLU A 130 19.39 -5.76 11.92
C GLU A 130 19.47 -6.75 13.08
N THR A 131 18.72 -7.85 12.96
CA THR A 131 18.61 -8.87 14.01
C THR A 131 19.05 -10.22 13.45
N GLU A 132 19.96 -10.90 14.14
CA GLU A 132 20.27 -12.29 13.85
C GLU A 132 19.16 -13.20 14.41
N TYR A 133 18.44 -13.86 13.51
CA TYR A 133 17.37 -14.80 13.88
C TYR A 133 17.92 -16.21 14.09
N ALA A 134 17.39 -16.91 15.10
CA ALA A 134 17.79 -18.29 15.40
C ALA A 134 17.41 -19.31 14.29
N ALA A 135 16.40 -18.98 13.48
CA ALA A 135 15.97 -19.79 12.35
C ALA A 135 15.31 -18.92 11.27
N THR A 136 15.39 -19.37 10.02
CA THR A 136 14.67 -18.83 8.87
C THR A 136 13.98 -19.98 8.15
N ILE A 137 12.67 -19.86 7.93
CA ILE A 137 11.86 -20.89 7.29
C ILE A 137 11.19 -20.26 6.08
N GLU A 138 11.30 -20.91 4.92
CA GLU A 138 10.63 -20.53 3.69
C GLU A 138 9.57 -21.60 3.36
N MET A 139 8.34 -21.17 3.07
CA MET A 139 7.26 -22.06 2.67
C MET A 139 6.20 -21.35 1.83
N PRO A 140 5.36 -22.10 1.09
CA PRO A 140 4.28 -21.51 0.31
C PRO A 140 3.31 -20.70 1.17
N SER A 141 3.06 -19.44 0.80
CA SER A 141 2.21 -18.51 1.56
C SER A 141 0.76 -18.99 1.70
N ASN A 142 0.25 -19.72 0.71
CA ASN A 142 -1.07 -20.35 0.74
C ASN A 142 -1.18 -21.45 1.81
N GLU A 143 -0.13 -22.25 1.96
CA GLU A 143 -0.08 -23.30 2.99
C GLU A 143 0.06 -22.68 4.38
N PHE A 144 0.94 -21.68 4.53
CA PHE A 144 1.06 -20.93 5.79
C PHE A 144 -0.28 -20.30 6.21
N GLN A 145 -0.97 -19.65 5.26
CA GLN A 145 -2.29 -19.07 5.51
C GLN A 145 -3.32 -20.13 5.94
N ARG A 146 -3.31 -21.31 5.31
CA ARG A 146 -4.19 -22.42 5.69
C ARG A 146 -3.91 -22.89 7.12
N ILE A 147 -2.65 -23.11 7.47
CA ILE A 147 -2.22 -23.51 8.81
C ILE A 147 -2.72 -22.49 9.86
N CYS A 148 -2.54 -21.20 9.63
CA CYS A 148 -3.03 -20.16 10.55
C CYS A 148 -4.55 -20.24 10.74
N ARG A 149 -5.33 -20.41 9.66
CA ARG A 149 -6.79 -20.52 9.76
C ARG A 149 -7.24 -21.76 10.53
N ASP A 150 -6.62 -22.91 10.26
CA ASP A 150 -6.95 -24.18 10.93
C ASP A 150 -6.67 -24.09 12.44
N LEU A 151 -5.55 -23.48 12.83
CA LEU A 151 -5.19 -23.28 14.24
C LEU A 151 -6.14 -22.31 14.97
N ILE A 152 -6.60 -21.24 14.30
CA ILE A 152 -7.56 -20.29 14.87
C ILE A 152 -8.87 -21.02 15.20
N ALA A 153 -9.43 -21.79 14.27
CA ALA A 153 -10.69 -22.52 14.47
C ALA A 153 -10.61 -23.54 15.63
N MET A 154 -9.47 -24.19 15.80
CA MET A 154 -9.23 -25.10 16.93
C MET A 154 -9.16 -24.36 18.27
N SER A 155 -8.55 -23.17 18.30
CA SER A 155 -8.41 -22.39 19.53
C SER A 155 -9.76 -21.88 20.07
N GLU A 156 -10.70 -21.55 19.18
CA GLU A 156 -12.04 -21.09 19.55
C GLU A 156 -12.95 -22.26 20.02
N SER A 157 -12.67 -23.48 19.55
CA SER A 157 -13.42 -24.68 19.93
C SER A 157 -13.11 -25.19 21.35
N GLY A 158 -12.11 -24.60 22.01
CA GLY A 158 -11.68 -24.95 23.38
C GLY A 158 -12.27 -24.05 24.48
N ARG A 159 -13.25 -23.19 24.16
CA ARG A 159 -14.02 -22.41 25.14
C ARG A 159 -15.45 -22.92 25.29
#